data_AF-A0A8E0RK60-F1
#
_entry.id   AF-A0A8E0RK60-F1
#
_cell.length_a   1.000
_cell.length_b   1.000
_cell.length_c   1.000
_cell.angle_alpha   90.00
_cell.angle_beta   90.00
_cell.angle_gamma   90.00
#
_symmetry.space_group_name_H-M   'P 1'
#
loop_
_entity.id
_entity.type
_entity.pdbx_description
1 polymer ?
#
loop_
_entity_poly.entity_id
_entity_poly.type
_entity_poly.pdbx_seq_one_letter_code
_entity_poly.pdbx_strand_id
1 'polypeptide(L)'
;LKCIVDTEEFKKIDPDLAPSLPEIERGIRDGFLSLDDRLRQLPQVASGEDKSGSTAVCVLITPKHIFFANCGDSRAVLIRQGEVAFATVDHKPINPSEKERIQNAGGSVIVERVNGSLAVSRSIGDYAYKGVKGLGPTEQLISPEPEITVLNRNKELDEIIVLACDGIWDVLSNEALCTLLQHRMRCTDDLSLVCNETIDMCLYKGSSDNMSIVLVAFDPAPRTDPKCKSEDEKAEEVLFERAKKYLETTRDQPSMESVLAHLQTFSEPPIPSFLVFCK
;
A
#
# COMPACT_ATOMS: atom_id res chain seq x y z
N LEU A 1 -10.40 -15.18 7.98
CA LEU A 1 -9.04 -15.67 7.69
C LEU A 1 -8.54 -16.39 8.93
N LYS A 2 -8.12 -17.66 8.85
CA LYS A 2 -7.37 -18.27 9.97
C LYS A 2 -6.04 -17.53 10.04
N CYS A 3 -5.69 -16.97 11.21
CA CYS A 3 -4.37 -16.38 11.36
C CYS A 3 -3.33 -17.48 11.16
N ILE A 4 -2.15 -17.17 10.60
CA ILE A 4 -1.10 -18.19 10.41
C ILE A 4 -0.76 -18.89 11.73
N VAL A 5 -0.91 -18.15 12.86
CA VAL A 5 -0.69 -18.67 14.21
C VAL A 5 -1.74 -19.69 14.66
N ASP A 6 -2.90 -19.74 13.99
CA ASP A 6 -3.97 -20.68 14.27
C ASP A 6 -3.83 -22.00 13.49
N THR A 7 -2.87 -22.07 12.56
CA THR A 7 -2.62 -23.28 11.76
C THR A 7 -2.03 -24.40 12.63
N GLU A 8 -2.37 -25.64 12.32
CA GLU A 8 -1.86 -26.80 13.06
C GLU A 8 -0.34 -26.96 12.87
N GLU A 9 0.18 -26.51 11.74
CA GLU A 9 1.60 -26.42 11.44
C GLU A 9 2.30 -25.44 12.38
N PHE A 10 1.75 -24.24 12.58
CA PHE A 10 2.34 -23.24 13.48
C PHE A 10 2.24 -23.64 14.95
N LYS A 11 1.12 -24.25 15.37
CA LYS A 11 0.94 -24.75 16.75
C LYS A 11 1.87 -25.91 17.12
N LYS A 12 2.42 -26.62 16.14
CA LYS A 12 3.41 -27.70 16.35
C LYS A 12 4.83 -27.18 16.50
N ILE A 13 5.07 -25.88 16.28
CA ILE A 13 6.37 -25.27 16.55
C ILE A 13 6.55 -25.22 18.07
N ASP A 14 7.56 -25.92 18.55
CA ASP A 14 7.98 -25.85 19.96
C ASP A 14 8.37 -24.40 20.29
N PRO A 15 7.75 -23.75 21.30
CA PRO A 15 8.07 -22.38 21.69
C PRO A 15 9.54 -22.15 22.04
N ASP A 16 10.24 -23.19 22.49
CA ASP A 16 11.67 -23.16 22.82
C ASP A 16 12.57 -23.29 21.57
N LEU A 17 11.99 -23.65 20.41
CA LEU A 17 12.61 -23.71 19.08
C LEU A 17 12.13 -22.59 18.15
N ALA A 18 11.75 -21.43 18.72
CA ALA A 18 11.32 -20.28 17.93
C ALA A 18 12.39 -19.92 16.86
N PRO A 19 12.00 -19.75 15.58
CA PRO A 19 12.95 -19.47 14.52
C PRO A 19 13.63 -18.14 14.74
N SER A 20 14.93 -18.09 14.45
CA SER A 20 15.72 -16.86 14.42
C SER A 20 15.25 -15.91 13.32
N LEU A 21 15.57 -14.62 13.43
CA LEU A 21 15.21 -13.63 12.39
C LEU A 21 15.67 -14.06 10.99
N PRO A 22 16.92 -14.55 10.79
CA PRO A 22 17.36 -15.02 9.48
C PRO A 22 16.61 -16.26 8.97
N GLU A 23 16.08 -17.11 9.86
CA GLU A 23 15.24 -18.25 9.46
C GLU A 23 13.86 -17.79 8.99
N ILE A 24 13.28 -16.78 9.65
CA ILE A 24 12.00 -16.18 9.22
C ILE A 24 12.18 -15.45 7.89
N GLU A 25 13.22 -14.61 7.74
CA GLU A 25 13.52 -13.92 6.49
C GLU A 25 13.71 -14.90 5.33
N ARG A 26 14.49 -15.96 5.55
CA ARG A 26 14.68 -17.04 4.57
C ARG A 26 13.36 -17.74 4.25
N GLY A 27 12.55 -18.04 5.25
CA GLY A 27 11.24 -18.68 5.06
C GLY A 27 10.29 -17.82 4.23
N ILE A 28 10.26 -16.50 4.45
CA ILE A 28 9.48 -15.57 3.63
C ILE A 28 9.99 -15.59 2.19
N ARG A 29 11.30 -15.41 1.99
CA ARG A 29 11.93 -15.42 0.66
C ARG A 29 11.64 -16.73 -0.09
N ASP A 30 11.90 -17.86 0.54
CA ASP A 30 11.70 -19.18 -0.06
C ASP A 30 10.21 -19.44 -0.33
N GLY A 31 9.32 -18.91 0.51
CA GLY A 31 7.87 -18.93 0.27
C GLY A 31 7.46 -18.22 -1.02
N PHE A 32 8.02 -17.03 -1.29
CA PHE A 32 7.79 -16.30 -2.54
C PHE A 32 8.30 -17.09 -3.76
N LEU A 33 9.54 -17.60 -3.70
CA LEU A 33 10.13 -18.35 -4.80
C LEU A 33 9.40 -19.66 -5.06
N SER A 34 9.03 -20.38 -4.00
CA SER A 34 8.27 -21.64 -4.10
C SER A 34 6.86 -21.40 -4.63
N LEU A 35 6.19 -20.33 -4.20
CA LEU A 35 4.88 -19.97 -4.74
C LEU A 35 4.97 -19.63 -6.23
N ASP A 36 5.93 -18.81 -6.65
CA ASP A 36 6.14 -18.44 -8.05
C ASP A 36 6.41 -19.67 -8.93
N ASP A 37 7.24 -20.62 -8.46
CA ASP A 37 7.50 -21.87 -9.18
C ASP A 37 6.25 -22.76 -9.28
N ARG A 38 5.49 -22.89 -8.19
CA ARG A 38 4.24 -23.67 -8.18
C ARG A 38 3.19 -23.11 -9.12
N LEU A 39 3.01 -21.78 -9.13
CA LEU A 39 2.06 -21.09 -10.01
C LEU A 39 2.46 -21.25 -11.48
N ARG A 40 3.76 -21.29 -11.79
CA ARG A 40 4.29 -21.52 -13.14
C ARG A 40 3.85 -22.84 -13.75
N GLN A 41 3.63 -23.85 -12.90
CA GLN A 41 3.26 -25.20 -13.29
C GLN A 41 1.74 -25.38 -13.47
N LEU A 42 0.93 -24.36 -13.15
CA LEU A 42 -0.52 -24.43 -13.34
C LEU A 42 -0.86 -24.59 -14.83
N PRO A 43 -1.83 -25.44 -15.20
CA PRO A 43 -2.14 -25.71 -16.60
C PRO A 43 -2.44 -24.46 -17.44
N GLN A 44 -3.15 -23.48 -16.87
CA GLN A 44 -3.53 -22.24 -17.55
C GLN A 44 -2.33 -21.32 -17.80
N VAL A 45 -1.37 -21.33 -16.88
CA VAL A 45 -0.12 -20.55 -16.99
C VAL A 45 0.83 -21.23 -17.96
N ALA A 46 1.00 -22.55 -17.82
CA ALA A 46 1.89 -23.34 -18.66
C ALA A 46 1.43 -23.41 -20.13
N SER A 47 0.12 -23.36 -20.38
CA SER A 47 -0.45 -23.23 -21.74
C SER A 47 -0.29 -21.83 -22.32
N GLY A 48 0.02 -20.83 -21.48
CA GLY A 48 0.09 -19.42 -21.85
C GLY A 48 -1.29 -18.75 -22.00
N GLU A 49 -2.36 -19.41 -21.56
CA GLU A 49 -3.71 -18.83 -21.47
C GLU A 49 -3.74 -17.69 -20.44
N ASP A 50 -3.08 -17.89 -19.30
CA ASP A 50 -2.88 -16.88 -18.28
C ASP A 50 -1.43 -16.38 -18.31
N LYS A 51 -1.28 -15.06 -18.46
CA LYS A 51 0.01 -14.36 -18.46
C LYS A 51 0.07 -13.27 -17.38
N SER A 52 -0.84 -13.34 -16.42
CA SER A 52 -0.95 -12.35 -15.35
C SER A 52 0.28 -12.38 -14.43
N GLY A 53 0.45 -11.27 -13.75
CA GLY A 53 1.39 -11.09 -12.66
C GLY A 53 0.73 -10.31 -11.54
N SER A 54 1.34 -10.35 -10.37
CA SER A 54 0.84 -9.65 -9.19
C SER A 54 2.00 -9.15 -8.35
N THR A 55 1.86 -7.93 -7.86
CA THR A 55 2.70 -7.41 -6.79
C THR A 55 2.24 -8.00 -5.46
N ALA A 56 3.14 -8.01 -4.48
CA ALA A 56 2.80 -8.46 -3.15
C ALA A 56 3.56 -7.61 -2.14
N VAL A 57 2.80 -6.95 -1.26
CA VAL A 57 3.31 -6.37 -0.03
C VAL A 57 2.70 -7.11 1.14
N CYS A 58 3.54 -7.55 2.06
CA CYS A 58 3.16 -8.41 3.17
C CYS A 58 3.79 -7.92 4.46
N VAL A 59 3.08 -8.09 5.57
CA VAL A 59 3.60 -7.79 6.90
C VAL A 59 3.36 -8.98 7.82
N LEU A 60 4.44 -9.48 8.42
CA LEU A 60 4.38 -10.49 9.48
C LEU A 60 4.72 -9.82 10.83
N ILE A 61 3.76 -9.85 11.76
CA ILE A 61 3.89 -9.22 13.07
C ILE A 61 4.10 -10.31 14.11
N THR A 62 5.23 -10.25 14.82
CA THR A 62 5.54 -11.12 15.97
C THR A 62 5.40 -10.31 17.27
N PRO A 63 5.55 -10.91 18.47
CA PRO A 63 5.55 -10.14 19.71
C PRO A 63 6.65 -9.07 19.82
N LYS A 64 7.76 -9.21 19.07
CA LYS A 64 8.97 -8.37 19.19
C LYS A 64 9.39 -7.67 17.90
N HIS A 65 8.98 -8.17 16.74
CA HIS A 65 9.44 -7.68 15.43
C HIS A 65 8.30 -7.54 14.43
N ILE A 66 8.49 -6.67 13.46
CA ILE A 66 7.64 -6.49 12.29
C ILE A 66 8.52 -6.78 11.06
N PHE A 67 8.12 -7.76 10.27
CA PHE A 67 8.77 -8.08 9.00
C PHE A 67 7.92 -7.48 7.89
N PHE A 68 8.50 -6.55 7.15
CA PHE A 68 7.93 -6.02 5.91
C PHE A 68 8.56 -6.77 4.74
N ALA A 69 7.74 -7.35 3.88
CA ALA A 69 8.19 -8.01 2.65
C ALA A 69 7.50 -7.36 1.46
N ASN A 70 8.26 -6.76 0.56
CA ASN A 70 7.73 -6.11 -0.64
C ASN A 70 8.27 -6.74 -1.93
N CYS A 71 7.40 -6.97 -2.89
CA CYS A 71 7.72 -7.46 -4.24
C CYS A 71 6.81 -6.75 -5.24
N GLY A 72 7.31 -5.67 -5.84
CA GLY A 72 6.55 -4.78 -6.73
C GLY A 72 6.43 -3.36 -6.20
N ASP A 73 5.41 -2.64 -6.63
CA ASP A 73 5.14 -1.23 -6.33
C ASP A 73 3.86 -0.98 -5.53
N SER A 74 3.25 -2.04 -4.99
CA SER A 74 2.49 -1.89 -3.75
C SER A 74 3.44 -1.44 -2.62
N ARG A 75 2.90 -0.78 -1.59
CA ARG A 75 3.72 -0.24 -0.50
C ARG A 75 3.08 -0.46 0.86
N ALA A 76 3.94 -0.69 1.85
CA ALA A 76 3.57 -0.70 3.26
C ALA A 76 4.25 0.44 4.00
N VAL A 77 3.52 1.06 4.93
CA VAL A 77 3.97 2.20 5.73
C VAL A 77 3.70 1.92 7.21
N LEU A 78 4.70 2.16 8.06
CA LEU A 78 4.57 2.17 9.52
C LEU A 78 4.49 3.61 10.01
N ILE A 79 3.43 3.90 10.76
CA ILE A 79 3.23 5.16 11.48
C ILE A 79 3.54 4.93 12.95
N ARG A 80 4.37 5.80 13.51
CA ARG A 80 4.83 5.77 14.90
C ARG A 80 4.83 7.19 15.44
N GLN A 81 4.14 7.43 16.56
CA GLN A 81 4.01 8.76 17.17
C GLN A 81 3.50 9.84 16.20
N GLY A 82 2.49 9.51 15.39
CA GLY A 82 1.91 10.45 14.43
C GLY A 82 2.73 10.70 13.16
N GLU A 83 3.89 10.05 12.99
CA GLU A 83 4.82 10.30 11.89
C GLU A 83 5.14 9.02 11.10
N VAL A 84 5.51 9.17 9.83
CA VAL A 84 5.98 8.07 8.97
C VAL A 84 7.36 7.61 9.47
N ALA A 85 7.41 6.45 10.12
CA ALA A 85 8.65 5.89 10.65
C ALA A 85 9.37 4.94 9.69
N PHE A 86 8.62 4.30 8.80
CA PHE A 86 9.17 3.41 7.79
C PHE A 86 8.20 3.27 6.62
N ALA A 87 8.75 3.11 5.41
CA ALA A 87 8.01 2.71 4.22
C ALA A 87 8.85 1.73 3.41
N THR A 88 8.21 0.70 2.84
CA THR A 88 8.88 -0.17 1.87
C THR A 88 9.27 0.62 0.62
N VAL A 89 10.34 0.22 -0.05
CA VAL A 89 10.75 0.81 -1.32
C VAL A 89 10.04 0.11 -2.48
N ASP A 90 9.44 0.89 -3.37
CA ASP A 90 8.78 0.36 -4.57
C ASP A 90 9.81 -0.16 -5.56
N HIS A 91 9.54 -1.33 -6.14
CA HIS A 91 10.41 -1.97 -7.12
C HIS A 91 10.09 -1.47 -8.54
N LYS A 92 10.64 -0.30 -8.87
CA LYS A 92 10.52 0.31 -10.19
C LYS A 92 11.71 -0.06 -11.09
N PRO A 93 11.52 -0.29 -12.41
CA PRO A 93 12.60 -0.63 -13.34
C PRO A 93 13.74 0.38 -13.41
N ILE A 94 13.50 1.64 -13.06
CA ILE A 94 14.55 2.67 -13.02
C ILE A 94 15.49 2.58 -11.82
N ASN A 95 15.13 1.83 -10.77
CA ASN A 95 15.95 1.69 -9.58
C ASN A 95 17.30 1.06 -9.97
N PRO A 96 18.44 1.54 -9.43
CA PRO A 96 19.76 1.14 -9.92
C PRO A 96 19.99 -0.38 -9.97
N SER A 97 19.71 -1.10 -8.87
CA SER A 97 19.87 -2.56 -8.80
C SER A 97 18.92 -3.31 -9.74
N GLU A 98 17.70 -2.80 -9.89
CA GLU A 98 16.68 -3.41 -10.75
C GLU A 98 17.06 -3.25 -12.22
N LYS A 99 17.48 -2.04 -12.60
CA LYS A 99 17.96 -1.72 -13.95
C LYS A 99 19.18 -2.56 -14.31
N GLU A 100 20.14 -2.69 -13.39
CA GLU A 100 21.33 -3.53 -13.59
C GLU A 100 20.93 -4.99 -13.82
N ARG A 101 20.06 -5.57 -12.98
CA ARG A 101 19.55 -6.93 -13.17
C ARG A 101 18.87 -7.09 -14.53
N ILE A 102 17.98 -6.15 -14.91
CA ILE A 102 17.26 -6.17 -16.19
C ILE A 102 18.25 -6.16 -17.37
N GLN A 103 19.29 -5.34 -17.31
CA GLN A 103 20.32 -5.25 -18.35
C GLN A 103 21.18 -6.52 -18.43
N ASN A 104 21.58 -7.07 -17.28
CA ASN A 104 22.33 -8.32 -17.20
C ASN A 104 21.51 -9.52 -17.73
N ALA A 105 20.18 -9.46 -17.60
CA ALA A 105 19.24 -10.40 -18.19
C ALA A 105 18.97 -10.18 -19.69
N GLY A 106 19.68 -9.23 -20.34
CA GLY A 106 19.56 -8.94 -21.77
C GLY A 106 18.38 -8.03 -22.13
N GLY A 107 17.73 -7.42 -21.14
CA GLY A 107 16.64 -6.47 -21.33
C GLY A 107 17.07 -5.01 -21.35
N SER A 108 16.09 -4.13 -21.37
CA SER A 108 16.25 -2.68 -21.34
C SER A 108 15.18 -2.02 -20.49
N VAL A 109 15.42 -0.78 -20.06
CA VAL A 109 14.44 0.06 -19.37
C VAL A 109 14.14 1.25 -20.25
N ILE A 110 12.89 1.36 -20.70
CA ILE A 110 12.40 2.38 -21.63
C ILE A 110 11.23 3.09 -20.95
N VAL A 111 11.37 4.39 -20.67
CA VAL A 111 10.34 5.20 -19.98
C VAL A 111 9.79 4.48 -18.74
N GLU A 112 10.71 4.09 -17.86
CA GLU A 112 10.43 3.38 -16.60
C GLU A 112 9.82 1.98 -16.71
N ARG A 113 9.78 1.41 -17.92
CA ARG A 113 9.21 0.09 -18.17
C ARG A 113 10.25 -0.91 -18.66
N VAL A 114 10.15 -2.15 -18.18
CA VAL A 114 10.96 -3.28 -18.68
C VAL A 114 10.58 -3.56 -20.13
N ASN A 115 11.56 -3.41 -21.03
CA ASN A 115 11.40 -3.47 -22.48
C ASN A 115 10.25 -2.59 -23.01
N GLY A 116 9.98 -1.46 -22.34
CA GLY A 116 8.89 -0.54 -22.70
C GLY A 116 7.47 -1.05 -22.39
N SER A 117 7.33 -2.21 -21.74
CA SER A 117 6.02 -2.83 -21.49
C SER A 117 5.61 -2.77 -20.01
N LEU A 118 6.35 -3.44 -19.13
CA LEU A 118 5.94 -3.65 -17.73
C LEU A 118 6.53 -2.58 -16.79
N ALA A 119 5.69 -1.92 -15.99
CA ALA A 119 6.09 -0.80 -15.12
C ALA A 119 6.65 -1.22 -13.74
N VAL A 120 6.63 -2.52 -13.43
CA VAL A 120 7.23 -3.11 -12.24
C VAL A 120 8.50 -3.87 -12.61
N SER A 121 9.46 -3.92 -11.68
CA SER A 121 10.66 -4.77 -11.84
C SER A 121 10.56 -6.09 -11.06
N ARG A 122 9.61 -6.21 -10.13
CA ARG A 122 9.40 -7.42 -9.33
C ARG A 122 7.93 -7.80 -9.25
N SER A 123 7.64 -9.08 -9.37
CA SER A 123 6.29 -9.64 -9.25
C SER A 123 6.33 -11.16 -9.15
N ILE A 124 5.25 -11.72 -8.61
CA ILE A 124 4.89 -13.13 -8.78
C ILE A 124 4.14 -13.24 -10.11
N GLY A 125 4.35 -14.31 -10.88
CA GLY A 125 3.79 -14.45 -12.22
C GLY A 125 4.70 -13.84 -13.30
N ASP A 126 4.12 -13.19 -14.32
CA ASP A 126 4.85 -12.52 -15.41
C ASP A 126 5.90 -13.42 -16.10
N TYR A 127 5.60 -14.71 -16.26
CA TYR A 127 6.59 -15.72 -16.67
C TYR A 127 7.19 -15.50 -18.06
N ALA A 128 6.54 -14.69 -18.91
CA ALA A 128 7.09 -14.24 -20.19
C ALA A 128 8.43 -13.49 -20.02
N TYR A 129 8.65 -12.88 -18.85
CA TYR A 129 9.87 -12.15 -18.49
C TYR A 129 10.88 -13.00 -17.68
N LYS A 130 10.55 -14.27 -17.39
CA LYS A 130 11.34 -15.17 -16.52
C LYS A 130 11.94 -16.36 -17.28
N GLY A 131 12.22 -16.19 -18.58
CA GLY A 131 12.65 -17.26 -19.49
C GLY A 131 14.12 -17.16 -19.96
N VAL A 132 14.93 -16.28 -19.36
CA VAL A 132 16.31 -16.08 -19.79
C VAL A 132 17.16 -17.28 -19.38
N LYS A 133 17.72 -17.98 -20.38
CA LYS A 133 18.51 -19.20 -20.17
C LYS A 133 19.82 -18.88 -19.45
N GLY A 134 20.19 -19.74 -18.50
CA GLY A 134 21.44 -19.63 -17.76
C GLY A 134 21.39 -18.70 -16.55
N LEU A 135 20.25 -18.06 -16.28
CA LEU A 135 20.03 -17.22 -15.10
C LEU A 135 19.12 -17.91 -14.09
N GLY A 136 19.38 -17.66 -12.81
CA GLY A 136 18.52 -18.11 -11.72
C GLY A 136 17.16 -17.41 -11.70
N PRO A 137 16.21 -17.85 -10.83
CA PRO A 137 14.88 -17.25 -10.74
C PRO A 137 14.88 -15.75 -10.40
N THR A 138 15.85 -15.30 -9.61
CA THR A 138 15.94 -13.92 -9.10
C THR A 138 16.78 -13.01 -9.99
N GLU A 139 17.40 -13.55 -11.03
CA GLU A 139 18.27 -12.85 -11.98
C GLU A 139 17.54 -12.56 -13.31
N GLN A 140 16.24 -12.85 -13.39
CA GLN A 140 15.41 -12.65 -14.57
C GLN A 140 15.10 -11.15 -14.82
N LEU A 141 14.47 -10.84 -15.96
CA LEU A 141 14.00 -9.47 -16.23
C LEU A 141 13.05 -8.97 -15.13
N ILE A 142 12.18 -9.85 -14.65
CA ILE A 142 11.29 -9.64 -13.51
C ILE A 142 11.61 -10.66 -12.43
N SER A 143 11.92 -10.18 -11.22
CA SER A 143 12.28 -11.05 -10.10
C SER A 143 11.07 -11.31 -9.18
N PRO A 144 10.82 -12.55 -8.73
CA PRO A 144 9.86 -12.85 -7.67
C PRO A 144 10.44 -12.66 -6.25
N GLU A 145 11.68 -12.21 -6.12
CA GLU A 145 12.36 -12.09 -4.82
C GLU A 145 11.86 -10.87 -4.04
N PRO A 146 11.29 -11.05 -2.85
CA PRO A 146 10.87 -9.94 -2.02
C PRO A 146 12.08 -9.24 -1.39
N GLU A 147 12.01 -7.93 -1.23
CA GLU A 147 12.85 -7.20 -0.29
C GLU A 147 12.23 -7.33 1.11
N ILE A 148 13.04 -7.76 2.09
CA ILE A 148 12.59 -7.98 3.46
C ILE A 148 13.32 -7.01 4.39
N THR A 149 12.55 -6.22 5.14
CA THR A 149 13.06 -5.36 6.21
C THR A 149 12.46 -5.76 7.55
N VAL A 150 13.30 -5.91 8.57
CA VAL A 150 12.88 -6.29 9.92
C VAL A 150 13.08 -5.13 10.88
N LEU A 151 11.99 -4.71 11.53
CA LEU A 151 12.01 -3.67 12.55
C LEU A 151 11.66 -4.24 13.92
N ASN A 152 12.29 -3.71 14.96
CA ASN A 152 11.85 -3.95 16.33
C ASN A 152 10.50 -3.26 16.57
N ARG A 153 9.56 -4.01 17.14
CA ARG A 153 8.29 -3.45 17.62
C ARG A 153 8.55 -2.53 18.79
N ASN A 154 7.90 -1.38 18.76
CA ASN A 154 7.75 -0.52 19.90
C ASN A 154 6.27 -0.50 20.31
N LYS A 155 5.90 -1.32 21.29
CA LYS A 155 4.50 -1.47 21.73
C LYS A 155 3.89 -0.18 22.28
N GLU A 156 4.72 0.75 22.73
CA GLU A 156 4.27 2.03 23.30
C GLU A 156 4.08 3.10 22.22
N LEU A 157 4.74 2.95 21.07
CA LEU A 157 4.84 4.01 20.06
C LEU A 157 4.31 3.62 18.67
N ASP A 158 4.32 2.34 18.31
CA ASP A 158 3.79 1.86 17.02
C ASP A 158 2.28 2.05 17.00
N GLU A 159 1.77 2.80 16.02
CA GLU A 159 0.36 3.16 15.96
C GLU A 159 -0.36 2.40 14.87
N ILE A 160 0.10 2.51 13.63
CA ILE A 160 -0.62 2.02 12.45
C ILE A 160 0.36 1.41 11.46
N ILE A 161 -0.02 0.29 10.86
CA ILE A 161 0.58 -0.18 9.61
C ILE A 161 -0.47 -0.10 8.51
N VAL A 162 -0.07 0.48 7.38
CA VAL A 162 -0.85 0.53 6.16
C VAL A 162 -0.22 -0.40 5.14
N LEU A 163 -1.02 -1.18 4.42
CA LEU A 163 -0.63 -1.83 3.18
C LEU A 163 -1.59 -1.38 2.08
N ALA A 164 -1.08 -0.89 0.96
CA ALA A 164 -1.92 -0.46 -0.16
C ALA A 164 -1.23 -0.67 -1.51
N CYS A 165 -2.02 -0.79 -2.57
CA CYS A 165 -1.53 -0.76 -3.95
C CYS A 165 -1.22 0.67 -4.42
N ASP A 166 -0.53 0.76 -5.54
CA ASP A 166 -0.18 2.01 -6.25
C ASP A 166 -1.40 2.89 -6.58
N GLY A 167 -2.58 2.32 -6.81
CA GLY A 167 -3.82 3.09 -6.95
C GLY A 167 -4.09 4.07 -5.79
N ILE A 168 -3.54 3.83 -4.59
CA ILE A 168 -3.53 4.78 -3.47
C ILE A 168 -2.29 5.70 -3.53
N TRP A 169 -1.10 5.10 -3.69
CA TRP A 169 0.19 5.79 -3.56
C TRP A 169 0.55 6.71 -4.73
N ASP A 170 -0.09 6.54 -5.89
CA ASP A 170 0.08 7.40 -7.06
C ASP A 170 -0.51 8.80 -6.84
N VAL A 171 -1.47 8.92 -5.91
CA VAL A 171 -2.17 10.19 -5.63
C VAL A 171 -2.00 10.66 -4.18
N LEU A 172 -1.52 9.80 -3.27
CA LEU A 172 -1.22 10.15 -1.88
C LEU A 172 0.23 9.82 -1.51
N SER A 173 0.93 10.82 -0.96
CA SER A 173 2.23 10.58 -0.32
C SER A 173 2.08 9.87 1.02
N ASN A 174 3.18 9.31 1.53
CA ASN A 174 3.21 8.64 2.83
C ASN A 174 2.74 9.59 3.95
N GLU A 175 3.21 10.83 3.94
CA GLU A 175 2.91 11.87 4.94
C GLU A 175 1.48 12.37 4.83
N ALA A 176 0.97 12.52 3.60
CA ALA A 176 -0.43 12.91 3.36
C ALA A 176 -1.38 11.85 3.90
N LEU A 177 -1.11 10.56 3.63
CA LEU A 177 -1.89 9.46 4.16
C LEU A 177 -1.77 9.37 5.69
N CYS A 178 -0.57 9.56 6.24
CA CYS A 178 -0.36 9.60 7.69
C CYS A 178 -1.25 10.68 8.35
N THR A 179 -1.20 11.90 7.83
CA THR A 179 -2.02 13.02 8.31
C THR A 179 -3.51 12.71 8.26
N LEU A 180 -3.96 12.11 7.14
CA LEU A 180 -5.35 11.70 6.98
C LEU A 180 -5.76 10.70 8.05
N LEU A 181 -5.01 9.61 8.22
CA LEU A 181 -5.35 8.54 9.15
C LEU A 181 -5.33 9.03 10.60
N GLN A 182 -4.36 9.87 10.97
CA GLN A 182 -4.28 10.50 12.29
C GLN A 182 -5.53 11.33 12.62
N HIS A 183 -6.07 12.04 11.64
CA HIS A 183 -7.31 12.80 11.79
C HIS A 183 -8.56 11.90 11.79
N ARG A 184 -8.73 11.05 10.77
CA ARG A 184 -9.96 10.25 10.63
C ARG A 184 -10.17 9.28 11.80
N MET A 185 -9.11 8.65 12.30
CA MET A 185 -9.20 7.75 13.47
C MET A 185 -9.52 8.49 14.78
N ARG A 186 -9.34 9.81 14.85
CA ARG A 186 -9.85 10.64 15.96
C ARG A 186 -11.33 11.00 15.79
N CYS A 187 -11.87 10.95 14.58
CA CYS A 187 -13.29 11.21 14.32
C CYS A 187 -14.16 9.95 14.46
N THR A 188 -13.61 8.77 14.13
CA THR A 188 -14.32 7.49 14.15
C THR A 188 -13.39 6.34 14.56
N ASP A 189 -13.93 5.33 15.23
CA ASP A 189 -13.25 4.06 15.53
C ASP A 189 -13.52 2.96 14.49
N ASP A 190 -14.40 3.22 13.52
CA ASP A 190 -14.66 2.33 12.39
C ASP A 190 -13.54 2.38 11.36
N LEU A 191 -12.59 1.45 11.46
CA LEU A 191 -11.46 1.34 10.52
C LEU A 191 -11.90 1.06 9.08
N SER A 192 -13.06 0.43 8.88
CA SER A 192 -13.58 0.17 7.53
C SER A 192 -14.07 1.46 6.89
N LEU A 193 -14.72 2.34 7.67
CA LEU A 193 -15.06 3.69 7.22
C LEU A 193 -13.79 4.50 6.90
N VAL A 194 -12.76 4.45 7.74
CA VAL A 194 -11.48 5.14 7.46
C VAL A 194 -10.83 4.65 6.17
N CYS A 195 -10.85 3.34 5.90
CA CYS A 195 -10.38 2.78 4.63
C CYS A 195 -11.20 3.30 3.45
N ASN A 196 -12.53 3.30 3.54
CA ASN A 196 -13.41 3.77 2.47
C ASN A 196 -13.20 5.25 2.17
N GLU A 197 -13.13 6.10 3.19
CA GLU A 197 -12.87 7.53 3.03
C GLU A 197 -11.49 7.81 2.42
N THR A 198 -10.51 6.94 2.68
CA THR A 198 -9.19 7.01 2.04
C THR A 198 -9.29 6.66 0.55
N ILE A 199 -10.03 5.61 0.20
CA ILE A 199 -10.25 5.21 -1.20
C ILE A 199 -11.00 6.30 -1.97
N ASP A 200 -12.07 6.85 -1.38
CA ASP A 200 -12.85 7.93 -2.00
C ASP A 200 -11.99 9.17 -2.21
N MET A 201 -11.14 9.54 -1.24
CA MET A 201 -10.17 10.61 -1.43
C MET A 201 -9.23 10.36 -2.62
N CYS A 202 -8.70 9.14 -2.76
CA CYS A 202 -7.83 8.80 -3.89
C CYS A 202 -8.57 8.91 -5.23
N LEU A 203 -9.84 8.48 -5.28
CA LEU A 203 -10.71 8.65 -6.45
C LEU A 203 -10.88 10.14 -6.81
N TYR A 204 -11.20 10.99 -5.83
CA TYR A 204 -11.37 12.43 -6.05
C TYR A 204 -10.07 13.16 -6.40
N LYS A 205 -8.92 12.59 -6.03
CA LYS A 205 -7.60 13.06 -6.47
C LYS A 205 -7.21 12.59 -7.87
N GLY A 206 -8.06 11.81 -8.53
CA GLY A 206 -7.89 11.38 -9.91
C GLY A 206 -7.27 9.99 -10.08
N SER A 207 -7.22 9.18 -9.02
CA SER A 207 -6.86 7.76 -9.19
C SER A 207 -7.90 7.09 -10.08
N SER A 208 -7.41 6.39 -11.10
CA SER A 208 -8.23 5.65 -12.06
C SER A 208 -7.92 4.17 -12.08
N ASP A 209 -7.13 3.70 -11.09
CA ASP A 209 -6.74 2.31 -10.94
C ASP A 209 -7.59 1.58 -9.91
N ASN A 210 -7.41 0.27 -9.80
CA ASN A 210 -7.91 -0.51 -8.68
C ASN A 210 -7.24 -0.04 -7.38
N MET A 211 -8.05 0.10 -6.34
CA MET A 211 -7.61 0.57 -5.03
C MET A 211 -7.91 -0.50 -3.98
N SER A 212 -6.90 -0.82 -3.18
CA SER A 212 -6.99 -1.73 -2.04
C SER A 212 -6.11 -1.21 -0.93
N ILE A 213 -6.65 -1.17 0.28
CA ILE A 213 -5.95 -0.71 1.48
C ILE A 213 -6.29 -1.64 2.65
N VAL A 214 -5.29 -1.96 3.46
CA VAL A 214 -5.42 -2.67 4.73
C VAL A 214 -4.80 -1.80 5.82
N LEU A 215 -5.60 -1.54 6.86
CA LEU A 215 -5.15 -0.84 8.06
C LEU A 215 -5.01 -1.84 9.22
N VAL A 216 -3.86 -1.79 9.87
CA VAL A 216 -3.57 -2.54 11.10
C VAL A 216 -3.29 -1.54 12.21
N ALA A 217 -4.26 -1.36 13.13
CA ALA A 217 -4.12 -0.48 14.27
C ALA A 217 -3.56 -1.23 15.50
N PHE A 218 -2.56 -0.66 16.15
CA PHE A 218 -2.01 -1.13 17.43
C PHE A 218 -2.64 -0.40 18.62
N ASP A 219 -2.29 -0.82 19.85
CA ASP A 219 -2.84 -0.20 21.07
C ASP A 219 -2.63 1.32 21.16
N PRO A 220 -1.45 1.88 20.78
CA PRO A 220 -1.20 3.32 20.75
C PRO A 220 -1.91 4.09 19.62
N ALA A 221 -2.59 3.42 18.69
CA ALA A 221 -3.26 4.10 17.57
C ALA A 221 -4.21 5.20 18.05
N PRO A 222 -4.43 6.25 17.23
CA PRO A 222 -5.31 7.35 17.61
C PRO A 222 -6.68 6.85 18.06
N ARG A 223 -7.16 7.42 19.16
CA ARG A 223 -8.48 7.13 19.72
C ARG A 223 -9.42 8.27 19.38
N THR A 224 -10.70 7.93 19.31
CA THR A 224 -11.77 8.90 19.06
C THR A 224 -11.73 10.04 20.09
N ASP A 225 -11.74 11.27 19.59
CA ASP A 225 -11.78 12.49 20.38
C ASP A 225 -13.10 13.22 20.06
N PRO A 226 -14.04 13.34 21.02
CA PRO A 226 -15.33 13.99 20.80
C PRO A 226 -15.21 15.43 20.29
N LYS A 227 -14.14 16.13 20.66
CA LYS A 227 -13.89 17.49 20.16
C LYS A 227 -13.53 17.45 18.68
N CYS A 228 -12.61 16.57 18.29
CA CYS A 228 -12.21 16.38 16.90
C CYS A 228 -13.41 15.98 16.02
N LYS A 229 -14.24 15.05 16.50
CA LYS A 229 -15.48 14.66 15.83
C LYS A 229 -16.44 15.84 15.62
N SER A 230 -16.70 16.64 16.66
CA SER A 230 -17.58 17.80 16.54
C SER A 230 -17.02 18.89 15.60
N GLU A 231 -15.70 19.05 15.55
CA GLU A 231 -15.03 19.97 14.62
C GLU A 231 -15.12 19.47 13.16
N ASP A 232 -15.01 18.16 12.96
CA ASP A 232 -15.16 17.50 11.65
C ASP A 232 -16.59 17.62 11.09
N GLU A 233 -17.61 17.39 11.94
CA GLU A 233 -19.02 17.55 11.58
C GLU A 233 -19.34 19.00 11.19
N LYS A 234 -18.82 19.98 11.94
CA LYS A 234 -18.98 21.40 11.59
C LYS A 234 -18.28 21.77 10.28
N ALA A 235 -17.11 21.19 10.01
CA ALA A 235 -16.41 21.43 8.75
C ALA A 235 -17.23 20.91 7.55
N GLU A 236 -17.83 19.73 7.69
CA GLU A 236 -18.73 19.15 6.69
C GLU A 236 -19.97 20.02 6.44
N GLU A 237 -20.63 20.52 7.50
CA GLU A 237 -21.76 21.46 7.35
C GLU A 237 -21.37 22.73 6.59
N VAL A 238 -20.18 23.28 6.88
CA VAL A 238 -19.66 24.48 6.19
C VAL A 238 -19.38 24.19 4.70
N LEU A 239 -18.77 23.04 4.38
CA LEU A 239 -18.51 22.63 2.99
C LEU A 239 -19.81 22.42 2.22
N PHE A 240 -20.79 21.77 2.83
CA PHE A 240 -22.10 21.50 2.23
C PHE A 240 -22.84 22.79 1.86
N GLU A 241 -22.99 23.72 2.81
CA GLU A 241 -23.68 24.99 2.55
C GLU A 241 -22.96 25.83 1.49
N ARG A 242 -21.63 25.75 1.43
CA ARG A 242 -20.85 26.41 0.40
C ARG A 242 -21.05 25.79 -0.98
N ALA A 243 -20.97 24.46 -1.09
CA ALA A 243 -21.22 23.75 -2.34
C ALA A 243 -22.61 24.07 -2.87
N LYS A 244 -23.62 24.03 -2.00
CA LYS A 244 -25.00 24.41 -2.30
C LYS A 244 -25.10 25.84 -2.83
N LYS A 245 -24.52 26.83 -2.13
CA LYS A 245 -24.53 28.23 -2.57
C LYS A 245 -23.84 28.43 -3.93
N TYR A 246 -22.74 27.73 -4.17
CA TYR A 246 -22.04 27.77 -5.46
C TYR A 246 -22.89 27.18 -6.60
N LEU A 247 -23.56 26.06 -6.34
CA LEU A 247 -24.50 25.44 -7.29
C LEU A 247 -25.71 26.32 -7.58
N GLU A 248 -26.24 27.03 -6.59
CA GLU A 248 -27.38 27.95 -6.76
C GLU A 248 -27.02 29.23 -7.53
N THR A 249 -25.76 29.68 -7.46
CA THR A 249 -25.30 30.93 -8.08
C THR A 249 -24.68 30.75 -9.46
N THR A 250 -24.28 29.52 -9.79
CA THR A 250 -23.73 29.18 -11.11
C THR A 250 -24.88 28.89 -12.08
N ARG A 251 -24.89 29.57 -13.23
CA ARG A 251 -25.99 29.46 -14.22
C ARG A 251 -25.98 28.14 -15.00
N ASP A 252 -24.80 27.54 -15.16
CA ASP A 252 -24.59 26.25 -15.80
C ASP A 252 -24.40 25.16 -14.73
N GLN A 253 -24.65 23.89 -15.05
CA GLN A 253 -24.31 22.77 -14.16
C GLN A 253 -22.78 22.66 -14.04
N PRO A 254 -22.16 23.04 -12.90
CA PRO A 254 -20.71 23.00 -12.78
C PRO A 254 -20.24 21.55 -12.67
N SER A 255 -19.05 21.26 -13.20
CA SER A 255 -18.41 19.95 -13.01
C SER A 255 -17.96 19.77 -11.56
N MET A 256 -17.72 18.52 -11.15
CA MET A 256 -17.22 18.21 -9.80
C MET A 256 -15.89 18.92 -9.53
N GLU A 257 -14.99 18.98 -10.53
CA GLU A 257 -13.71 19.68 -10.42
C GLU A 257 -13.90 21.17 -10.14
N SER A 258 -14.90 21.80 -10.78
CA SER A 258 -15.22 23.20 -10.57
C SER A 258 -15.75 23.46 -9.15
N VAL A 259 -16.57 22.53 -8.62
CA VAL A 259 -17.05 22.59 -7.24
C VAL A 259 -15.88 22.44 -6.26
N LEU A 260 -15.05 21.41 -6.41
CA LEU A 260 -13.89 21.16 -5.55
C LEU A 260 -12.90 22.33 -5.58
N ALA A 261 -12.59 22.86 -6.77
CA ALA A 261 -11.75 24.05 -6.90
C ALA A 261 -12.36 25.25 -6.16
N HIS A 262 -13.69 25.45 -6.26
CA HIS A 262 -14.38 26.51 -5.53
C HIS A 262 -14.29 26.32 -4.01
N LEU A 263 -14.47 25.09 -3.49
CA LEU A 263 -14.35 24.78 -2.07
C LEU A 263 -12.94 25.07 -1.52
N GLN A 264 -11.90 24.92 -2.34
CA GLN A 264 -10.51 25.18 -1.96
C GLN A 264 -10.13 26.67 -1.89
N THR A 265 -10.93 27.58 -2.46
CA THR A 265 -10.60 29.02 -2.51
C THR A 265 -10.77 29.77 -1.18
N PHE A 266 -10.96 29.07 -0.06
CA PHE A 266 -11.41 29.68 1.19
C PHE A 266 -10.40 29.58 2.32
N SER A 267 -10.35 30.64 3.12
CA SER A 267 -9.45 30.73 4.27
C SER A 267 -10.16 30.76 5.63
N GLU A 268 -11.49 30.90 5.73
CA GLU A 268 -12.16 31.18 7.02
C GLU A 268 -13.58 30.57 7.21
N PRO A 269 -13.77 29.50 7.99
CA PRO A 269 -12.77 28.88 8.85
C PRO A 269 -11.73 28.09 8.06
N PRO A 270 -10.49 27.96 8.56
CA PRO A 270 -9.49 27.11 7.94
C PRO A 270 -9.95 25.65 8.00
N ILE A 271 -10.30 25.09 6.84
CA ILE A 271 -10.62 23.66 6.69
C ILE A 271 -9.35 22.99 6.14
N PRO A 272 -8.81 21.96 6.81
CA PRO A 272 -7.71 21.18 6.27
C PRO A 272 -7.99 20.76 4.83
N SER A 273 -7.06 21.02 3.92
CA SER A 273 -7.26 20.79 2.48
C SER A 273 -7.61 19.33 2.14
N PHE A 274 -7.15 18.38 2.95
CA PHE A 274 -7.50 16.97 2.79
C PHE A 274 -8.98 16.71 3.09
N LEU A 275 -9.62 17.44 4.00
CA LEU A 275 -11.04 17.23 4.31
C LEU A 275 -11.97 17.56 3.15
N VAL A 276 -11.57 18.48 2.25
CA VAL A 276 -12.33 18.80 1.03
C VAL A 276 -12.45 17.59 0.10
N PHE A 277 -11.53 16.62 0.19
CA PHE A 277 -11.56 15.39 -0.61
C PHE A 277 -12.11 14.19 0.16
N CYS A 278 -12.42 14.33 1.45
CA CYS A 278 -13.01 13.26 2.27
C CYS A 278 -14.51 13.43 2.51
N LYS A 279 -15.06 14.61 2.22
CA LYS A 279 -16.42 15.05 2.57
C LYS A 279 -17.12 15.57 1.33
#